data_AF-X1N5Z3-F1
#
_entry.id   AF-X1N5Z3-F1
#
_cell.length_a   1.000
_cell.length_b   1.000
_cell.length_c   1.000
_cell.angle_alpha   90.00
_cell.angle_beta   90.00
_cell.angle_gamma   90.00
#
_symmetry.space_group_name_H-M   'P 1'
#
loop_
_entity.id
_entity.type
_entity.pdbx_description
1 polymer ?
#
loop_
_entity_poly.entity_id
_entity_poly.type
_entity_poly.pdbx_seq_one_letter_code
_entity_poly.pdbx_strand_id
1 'polypeptide(L)'
;MRGKTQHPTIPKPERQIKGKFRPRRPKSRKEEAEFGPGKTDILVCKKCGAFYWYKSWKARLSDYPELKQSKRIKFVLCPACQMIKDKKYEGEIILETVPSDFKEDIKNLAKNYGKRAIVADPMDRIISIKEKRVKRVTAKRKRGATSRKEFKGLKDIR
;
A
#
# COMPACT_ATOMS: atom_id res chain seq x y z
N MET A 1 -65.47 -5.79 -35.47
CA MET A 1 -64.99 -4.40 -35.59
C MET A 1 -65.16 -3.69 -34.25
N ARG A 2 -64.07 -3.38 -33.53
CA ARG A 2 -64.10 -2.47 -32.36
C ARG A 2 -62.90 -1.52 -32.52
N GLY A 3 -63.22 -0.24 -32.68
CA GLY A 3 -62.28 0.81 -33.06
C GLY A 3 -61.27 1.13 -31.96
N LYS A 4 -60.03 1.40 -32.37
CA LYS A 4 -58.97 1.91 -31.50
C LYS A 4 -59.32 3.35 -31.12
N THR A 5 -59.65 3.60 -29.86
CA THR A 5 -59.75 4.95 -29.30
C THR A 5 -58.36 5.59 -29.26
N GLN A 6 -58.18 6.66 -30.02
CA GLN A 6 -56.96 7.47 -29.99
C GLN A 6 -57.04 8.41 -28.78
N HIS A 7 -56.03 8.39 -27.91
CA HIS A 7 -55.89 9.41 -26.87
C HIS A 7 -55.15 10.62 -27.45
N PRO A 8 -55.65 11.85 -27.22
CA PRO A 8 -54.96 13.05 -27.69
C PRO A 8 -53.65 13.23 -26.92
N THR A 9 -52.55 13.43 -27.66
CA THR A 9 -51.24 13.74 -27.09
C THR A 9 -51.13 15.25 -26.88
N ILE A 10 -51.00 15.66 -25.61
CA ILE A 10 -50.77 17.06 -25.26
C ILE A 10 -49.29 17.38 -25.52
N PRO A 11 -48.94 18.40 -26.33
CA PRO A 11 -47.55 18.76 -26.54
C PRO A 11 -46.95 19.32 -25.24
N LYS A 12 -45.77 18.83 -24.86
CA LYS A 12 -45.02 19.35 -23.71
C LYS A 12 -44.66 20.82 -23.96
N PRO A 13 -44.90 21.74 -23.00
CA PRO A 13 -44.48 23.12 -23.19
C PRO A 13 -42.95 23.19 -23.28
N GLU A 14 -42.46 23.90 -24.30
CA GLU A 14 -41.04 24.23 -24.44
C GLU A 14 -40.56 24.99 -23.20
N ARG A 15 -39.63 24.40 -22.46
CA ARG A 15 -39.00 25.05 -21.30
C ARG A 15 -38.10 26.18 -21.80
N GLN A 16 -38.65 27.38 -21.96
CA GLN A 16 -37.89 28.56 -22.33
C GLN A 16 -37.17 29.14 -21.10
N ILE A 17 -36.17 28.43 -20.56
CA ILE A 17 -35.26 29.01 -19.56
C ILE A 17 -34.18 29.77 -20.32
N LYS A 18 -34.49 31.00 -20.76
CA LYS A 18 -33.48 31.94 -21.29
C LYS A 18 -32.77 32.62 -20.13
N GLY A 19 -31.70 31.99 -19.63
CA GLY A 19 -30.77 32.58 -18.69
C GLY A 19 -29.33 32.21 -19.06
N LYS A 20 -28.39 33.14 -18.91
CA LYS A 20 -26.95 32.85 -19.00
C LYS A 20 -26.57 31.99 -17.79
N PHE A 21 -26.71 30.66 -17.90
CA PHE A 21 -26.16 29.75 -16.90
C PHE A 21 -24.66 30.01 -16.82
N ARG A 22 -24.17 30.38 -15.63
CA ARG A 22 -22.74 30.41 -15.36
C ARG A 22 -22.17 29.03 -15.76
N PRO A 23 -21.03 28.97 -16.46
CA PRO A 23 -20.43 27.68 -16.81
C PRO A 23 -20.33 26.87 -15.52
N ARG A 24 -20.81 25.61 -15.54
CA ARG A 24 -20.69 24.73 -14.38
C ARG A 24 -19.22 24.78 -13.96
N ARG A 25 -18.95 25.19 -12.72
CA ARG A 25 -17.58 25.12 -12.18
C ARG A 25 -17.07 23.70 -12.46
N PRO A 26 -15.86 23.54 -13.00
CA PRO A 26 -15.32 22.20 -13.22
C PRO A 26 -15.42 21.47 -11.89
N LYS A 27 -16.06 20.30 -11.93
CA LYS A 27 -16.21 19.45 -10.74
C LYS A 27 -14.80 19.23 -10.20
N SER A 28 -14.61 19.37 -8.88
CA SER A 28 -13.33 19.05 -8.26
C SER A 28 -12.88 17.68 -8.77
N ARG A 29 -11.61 17.54 -9.17
CA ARG A 29 -11.06 16.24 -9.56
C ARG A 29 -11.34 15.30 -8.40
N LYS A 30 -12.20 14.32 -8.61
CA LYS A 30 -12.34 13.22 -7.65
C LYS A 30 -11.00 12.50 -7.58
N GLU A 31 -10.60 12.00 -6.41
CA GLU A 31 -9.39 11.18 -6.24
C GLU A 31 -9.34 10.01 -7.25
N GLU A 32 -10.51 9.47 -7.60
CA GLU A 32 -10.72 8.45 -8.64
C GLU A 32 -10.17 8.84 -10.02
N ALA A 33 -10.07 10.15 -10.32
CA ALA A 33 -9.57 10.69 -11.58
C ALA A 33 -8.05 10.96 -11.57
N GLU A 34 -7.39 11.01 -10.39
CA GLU A 34 -5.92 11.14 -10.30
C GLU A 34 -5.23 9.87 -10.79
N PHE A 35 -5.79 8.72 -10.44
CA PHE A 35 -5.34 7.42 -10.93
C PHE A 35 -6.20 7.06 -12.14
N GLY A 36 -5.80 7.51 -13.33
CA GLY A 36 -6.47 7.25 -14.61
C GLY A 36 -6.90 5.77 -14.82
N PRO A 37 -7.60 5.46 -15.92
CA PRO A 37 -8.13 4.11 -16.15
C PRO A 37 -7.00 3.08 -16.00
N GLY A 38 -7.22 2.08 -15.14
CA GLY A 38 -6.21 1.08 -14.84
C GLY A 38 -5.80 0.39 -16.13
N LYS A 39 -4.49 0.40 -16.45
CA LYS A 39 -3.97 -0.33 -17.59
C LYS A 39 -4.40 -1.80 -17.45
N THR A 40 -5.00 -2.36 -18.51
CA THR A 40 -5.58 -3.71 -18.54
C THR A 40 -4.52 -4.83 -18.66
N ASP A 41 -3.24 -4.47 -18.63
CA ASP A 41 -2.11 -5.40 -18.74
C ASP A 41 -1.88 -6.14 -17.42
N ILE A 42 -1.70 -7.46 -17.50
CA ILE A 42 -1.29 -8.29 -16.36
C ILE A 42 0.23 -8.20 -16.23
N LEU A 43 0.73 -7.88 -15.04
CA LEU A 43 2.16 -7.94 -14.75
C LEU A 43 2.48 -9.16 -13.88
N VAL A 44 3.63 -9.78 -14.11
CA VAL A 44 4.12 -10.91 -13.33
C VAL A 44 5.47 -10.56 -12.74
N CYS A 45 5.64 -10.79 -11.44
CA CYS A 45 6.93 -10.60 -10.79
C CYS A 45 7.93 -11.69 -11.20
N LYS A 46 9.05 -11.30 -11.80
CA LYS A 46 10.15 -12.21 -12.20
C LYS A 46 10.75 -13.01 -11.03
N LYS A 47 10.65 -12.50 -9.79
CA LYS A 47 11.31 -13.08 -8.61
C LYS A 47 10.39 -13.92 -7.73
N CYS A 48 9.19 -13.42 -7.43
CA CYS A 48 8.25 -14.11 -6.52
C CYS A 48 7.01 -14.68 -7.22
N GLY A 49 6.84 -14.43 -8.53
CA GLY A 49 5.67 -14.90 -9.27
C GLY A 49 4.35 -14.19 -8.97
N ALA A 50 4.34 -13.17 -8.11
CA ALA A 50 3.11 -12.41 -7.82
C ALA A 50 2.56 -11.71 -9.09
N PHE A 51 1.24 -11.59 -9.16
CA PHE A 51 0.51 -11.06 -10.31
C PHE A 51 -0.05 -9.68 -9.99
N TYR A 52 0.01 -8.75 -10.93
CA TYR A 52 -0.63 -7.44 -10.82
C TYR A 52 -1.79 -7.33 -11.81
N TRP A 53 -2.96 -7.02 -11.28
CA TRP A 53 -4.17 -6.76 -12.06
C TRP A 53 -5.16 -5.95 -11.22
N TYR A 54 -6.09 -5.23 -11.87
CA TYR A 54 -7.02 -4.28 -11.24
C TYR A 54 -6.37 -3.43 -10.12
N LYS A 55 -5.21 -2.84 -10.43
CA LYS A 55 -4.48 -1.95 -9.51
C LYS A 55 -4.02 -2.60 -8.20
N SER A 56 -3.90 -3.93 -8.13
CA SER A 56 -3.45 -4.65 -6.93
C SER A 56 -2.52 -5.82 -7.26
N TRP A 57 -1.62 -6.13 -6.34
CA TRP A 57 -0.78 -7.33 -6.41
C TRP A 57 -1.47 -8.49 -5.70
N LYS A 58 -1.46 -9.68 -6.33
CA LYS A 58 -2.12 -10.89 -5.85
C LYS A 58 -1.17 -12.08 -5.95
N ALA A 59 -1.28 -12.99 -4.98
CA ALA A 59 -0.43 -14.18 -4.94
C ALA A 59 -0.79 -15.20 -6.03
N ARG A 60 -2.09 -15.31 -6.37
CA ARG A 60 -2.61 -16.28 -7.33
C ARG A 60 -3.22 -15.61 -8.55
N LEU A 61 -3.03 -16.22 -9.71
CA LEU A 61 -3.66 -15.82 -10.96
C LEU A 61 -5.07 -16.42 -11.11
N SER A 62 -5.39 -17.49 -10.36
CA SER A 62 -6.72 -18.14 -10.35
C SER A 62 -7.86 -17.17 -10.08
N ASP A 63 -7.57 -16.11 -9.33
CA ASP A 63 -8.58 -15.16 -8.86
C ASP A 63 -8.93 -14.14 -9.97
N TYR A 64 -8.27 -14.20 -11.13
CA TYR A 64 -8.48 -13.32 -12.27
C TYR A 64 -9.76 -13.71 -13.04
N PRO A 65 -10.78 -12.82 -13.12
CA PRO A 65 -12.11 -13.17 -13.65
C PRO A 65 -12.13 -13.43 -15.16
N GLU A 66 -11.16 -12.89 -15.91
CA GLU A 66 -11.13 -12.94 -17.38
C GLU A 66 -10.00 -13.84 -17.90
N LEU A 67 -9.62 -14.88 -17.15
CA LEU A 67 -8.46 -15.73 -17.47
C LEU A 67 -8.55 -16.40 -18.85
N LYS A 68 -9.75 -16.53 -19.41
CA LYS A 68 -10.03 -17.14 -20.72
C LYS A 68 -9.68 -16.24 -21.92
N GLN A 69 -9.32 -14.97 -21.69
CA GLN A 69 -8.98 -14.02 -22.77
C GLN A 69 -7.47 -13.96 -22.99
N SER A 70 -7.03 -13.83 -24.25
CA SER A 70 -5.62 -13.57 -24.57
C SER A 70 -5.25 -12.14 -24.14
N LYS A 71 -4.52 -12.04 -23.02
CA LYS A 71 -4.01 -10.76 -22.52
C LYS A 71 -2.50 -10.68 -22.64
N ARG A 72 -1.98 -9.47 -22.82
CA ARG A 72 -0.54 -9.21 -22.84
C ARG A 72 -0.01 -9.32 -21.40
N ILE A 73 0.89 -10.28 -21.19
CA ILE A 73 1.60 -10.48 -19.93
C ILE A 73 2.95 -9.78 -20.02
N LYS A 74 3.29 -8.97 -19.02
CA LYS A 74 4.62 -8.36 -18.90
C LYS A 74 5.31 -8.83 -17.64
N PHE A 75 6.57 -9.17 -17.74
CA PHE A 75 7.38 -9.58 -16.60
C PHE A 75 8.16 -8.38 -16.04
N VAL A 76 7.94 -8.06 -14.77
CA VAL A 76 8.58 -6.93 -14.06
C VAL A 76 9.04 -7.39 -12.66
N LEU A 77 9.68 -6.52 -11.87
CA LEU A 77 9.85 -6.78 -10.43
C LEU A 77 8.70 -6.15 -9.67
N CYS A 78 8.13 -6.85 -8.69
CA CYS A 78 7.13 -6.25 -7.80
C CYS A 78 7.78 -5.28 -6.81
N PRO A 79 7.01 -4.30 -6.29
CA PRO A 79 7.50 -3.33 -5.30
C PRO A 79 8.20 -3.99 -4.11
N ALA A 80 7.62 -5.04 -3.54
CA ALA A 80 8.20 -5.73 -2.39
C ALA A 80 9.55 -6.41 -2.72
N CYS A 81 9.70 -7.01 -3.90
CA CYS A 81 10.99 -7.57 -4.35
C CYS A 81 12.03 -6.47 -4.61
N GLN A 82 11.58 -5.32 -5.12
CA GLN A 82 12.43 -4.14 -5.34
C GLN A 82 12.92 -3.58 -3.99
N MET A 83 12.03 -3.43 -3.01
CA MET A 83 12.35 -2.98 -1.66
C MET A 83 13.38 -3.89 -0.95
N ILE A 84 13.21 -5.21 -1.06
CA ILE A 84 14.19 -6.17 -0.54
C ILE A 84 15.55 -6.00 -1.22
N LYS A 85 15.57 -5.79 -2.55
CA LYS A 85 16.82 -5.57 -3.31
C LYS A 85 17.51 -4.28 -2.86
N ASP A 86 16.74 -3.21 -2.69
CA ASP A 86 17.23 -1.88 -2.37
C ASP A 86 17.43 -1.68 -0.85
N LYS A 87 17.10 -2.68 -0.02
CA LYS A 87 17.10 -2.63 1.45
C LYS A 87 16.26 -1.47 2.02
N LYS A 88 15.20 -1.09 1.31
CA LYS A 88 14.24 -0.05 1.72
C LYS A 88 13.03 -0.69 2.38
N TYR A 89 12.50 -0.05 3.42
CA TYR A 89 11.30 -0.49 4.14
C TYR A 89 10.36 0.71 4.37
N GLU A 90 9.08 0.42 4.52
CA GLU A 90 8.05 1.45 4.83
C GLU A 90 7.91 1.71 6.33
N GLY A 91 8.28 0.72 7.16
CA GLY A 91 8.26 0.86 8.61
C GLY A 91 9.25 -0.08 9.29
N GLU A 92 9.63 0.28 10.51
CA GLU A 92 10.47 -0.53 11.39
C GLU A 92 9.85 -0.62 12.78
N ILE A 93 10.12 -1.75 13.45
CA ILE A 93 9.71 -1.99 14.82
C ILE A 93 10.97 -2.28 15.62
N ILE A 94 11.19 -1.52 16.69
CA ILE A 94 12.32 -1.66 17.59
C ILE A 94 11.79 -2.15 18.93
N LEU A 95 12.28 -3.32 19.37
CA LEU A 95 11.98 -3.87 20.68
C LEU A 95 13.19 -3.65 21.59
N GLU A 96 13.03 -2.80 22.59
CA GLU A 96 14.06 -2.55 23.59
C GLU A 96 13.91 -3.46 24.81
N THR A 97 15.03 -3.77 25.47
CA THR A 97 15.03 -4.50 26.76
C THR A 97 14.35 -5.87 26.69
N VAL A 98 14.54 -6.59 25.59
CA VAL A 98 13.99 -7.95 25.42
C VAL A 98 14.71 -8.92 26.38
N PRO A 99 13.98 -9.62 27.28
CA PRO A 99 14.57 -10.65 28.14
C PRO A 99 15.20 -11.75 27.28
N SER A 100 16.34 -12.29 27.71
CA SER A 100 17.08 -13.34 26.97
C SER A 100 16.19 -14.50 26.55
N ASP A 101 15.28 -14.89 27.44
CA ASP A 101 14.52 -16.11 27.36
C ASP A 101 13.46 -16.04 26.25
N PHE A 102 12.96 -14.84 25.94
CA PHE A 102 11.95 -14.61 24.90
C PHE A 102 12.51 -14.20 23.54
N LYS A 103 13.84 -14.04 23.41
CA LYS A 103 14.45 -13.55 22.16
C LYS A 103 14.13 -14.43 20.96
N GLU A 104 14.24 -15.75 21.15
CA GLU A 104 14.01 -16.70 20.07
C GLU A 104 12.52 -16.80 19.72
N ASP A 105 11.66 -16.78 20.75
CA ASP A 105 10.21 -16.78 20.56
C ASP A 105 9.73 -15.56 19.78
N ILE A 106 10.25 -14.37 20.09
CA ILE A 106 9.92 -13.14 19.36
C ILE A 106 10.40 -13.22 17.90
N LYS A 107 11.61 -13.73 17.66
CA LYS A 107 12.13 -13.92 16.28
C LYS A 107 11.24 -14.90 15.52
N ASN A 108 10.82 -15.99 16.15
CA ASN A 108 9.96 -17.00 15.52
C ASN A 108 8.54 -16.48 15.31
N LEU A 109 8.00 -15.72 16.25
CA LEU A 109 6.71 -15.04 16.11
C LEU A 109 6.72 -14.10 14.91
N ALA A 110 7.74 -13.23 14.80
CA ALA A 110 7.89 -12.32 13.67
C ALA A 110 7.97 -13.08 12.34
N LYS A 111 8.82 -14.12 12.24
CA LYS A 111 8.93 -14.96 11.04
C LYS A 111 7.59 -15.62 10.67
N ASN A 112 6.88 -16.18 11.65
CA ASN A 112 5.61 -16.85 11.43
C ASN A 112 4.52 -15.88 10.98
N TYR A 113 4.47 -14.69 11.57
CA TYR A 113 3.56 -13.63 11.15
C TYR A 113 3.87 -13.18 9.72
N GLY A 114 5.15 -12.95 9.40
CA GLY A 114 5.58 -12.60 8.04
C GLY A 114 5.19 -13.66 7.00
N LYS A 115 5.34 -14.96 7.33
CA LYS A 115 4.89 -16.05 6.44
C LYS A 115 3.38 -16.00 6.19
N ARG A 116 2.56 -15.73 7.22
CA ARG A 116 1.10 -15.60 7.09
C ARG A 116 0.71 -14.36 6.29
N ALA A 117 1.38 -13.24 6.51
CA ALA A 117 1.13 -11.99 5.81
C ALA A 117 1.35 -12.13 4.30
N ILE A 118 2.45 -12.77 3.87
CA ILE A 118 2.74 -13.02 2.45
C ILE A 118 1.63 -13.79 1.72
N VAL A 119 0.95 -14.71 2.42
CA VAL A 119 -0.16 -15.49 1.84
C VAL A 119 -1.40 -14.61 1.63
N ALA A 120 -1.65 -13.66 2.55
CA ALA A 120 -2.75 -12.72 2.44
C ALA A 120 -2.47 -11.65 1.37
N ASP A 121 -1.29 -11.02 1.43
CA ASP A 121 -0.80 -10.06 0.44
C ASP A 121 0.66 -10.35 0.09
N PRO A 122 1.00 -10.61 -1.18
CA PRO A 122 2.38 -10.84 -1.60
C PRO A 122 3.32 -9.65 -1.36
N MET A 123 2.78 -8.44 -1.11
CA MET A 123 3.54 -7.23 -0.81
C MET A 123 3.95 -7.13 0.66
N ASP A 124 3.20 -7.75 1.57
CA ASP A 124 3.48 -7.72 3.00
C ASP A 124 4.68 -8.61 3.33
N ARG A 125 5.84 -8.00 3.56
CA ARG A 125 7.09 -8.73 3.77
C ARG A 125 7.93 -8.17 4.90
N ILE A 126 8.45 -9.08 5.72
CA ILE A 126 9.56 -8.78 6.62
C ILE A 126 10.86 -8.79 5.79
N ILE A 127 11.45 -7.60 5.62
CA ILE A 127 12.68 -7.44 4.84
C ILE A 127 13.91 -7.90 5.62
N SER A 128 13.97 -7.57 6.91
CA SER A 128 15.08 -8.00 7.76
C SER A 128 14.69 -8.04 9.23
N ILE A 129 15.28 -8.96 9.97
CA ILE A 129 15.23 -9.00 11.43
C ILE A 129 16.68 -8.92 11.90
N LYS A 130 17.00 -7.92 12.71
CA LYS A 130 18.37 -7.67 13.20
C LYS A 130 18.35 -7.54 14.71
N GLU A 131 19.39 -8.07 15.36
CA GLU A 131 19.63 -7.87 16.78
C GLU A 131 20.80 -6.91 16.95
N LYS A 132 20.59 -5.83 17.70
CA LYS A 132 21.65 -4.88 18.06
C LYS A 132 21.79 -4.87 19.59
N ARG A 133 22.99 -5.14 20.09
CA ARG A 133 23.31 -4.93 21.51
C ARG A 133 23.64 -3.45 21.70
N VAL A 134 22.68 -2.69 22.24
CA VAL A 134 22.94 -1.32 22.66
C VAL A 134 23.57 -1.37 24.05
N LYS A 135 24.86 -1.04 24.14
CA LYS A 135 25.49 -0.78 25.45
C LYS A 135 24.88 0.52 25.97
N ARG A 136 23.88 0.44 26.85
CA ARG A 136 23.46 1.60 27.61
C ARG A 136 24.66 2.06 28.44
N VAL A 137 25.11 3.28 28.22
CA VAL A 137 26.13 3.89 29.07
C VAL A 137 25.47 4.02 30.44
N THR A 138 25.80 3.11 31.35
CA THR A 138 25.35 3.24 32.74
C THR A 138 25.97 4.52 33.27
N ALA A 139 25.13 5.47 33.68
CA ALA A 139 25.58 6.68 34.34
C ALA A 139 26.21 6.32 35.69
N LYS A 140 27.45 5.83 35.67
CA LYS A 140 28.34 5.76 36.83
C LYS A 140 28.94 7.15 37.04
N ARG A 141 28.09 8.15 37.27
CA ARG A 141 28.53 9.41 37.88
C ARG A 141 27.51 9.77 38.94
N LYS A 142 27.96 9.76 40.20
CA LYS A 142 27.31 10.48 41.30
C LYS A 142 26.83 11.82 40.76
N ARG A 143 25.62 12.25 41.14
CA ARG A 143 25.13 13.62 40.91
C ARG A 143 26.20 14.58 41.45
N GLY A 144 27.02 15.08 40.55
CA GLY A 144 28.21 15.85 40.84
C GLY A 144 28.60 16.50 39.52
N ALA A 145 28.30 17.80 39.44
CA ALA A 145 28.45 18.67 38.29
C ALA A 145 29.57 18.24 37.32
N THR A 146 29.22 17.84 36.10
CA THR A 146 30.18 17.85 35.01
C THR A 146 29.50 18.28 33.71
N SER A 147 30.20 19.18 33.03
CA SER A 147 29.65 20.28 32.24
C SER A 147 28.96 19.91 30.92
N ARG A 148 28.07 20.81 30.49
CA ARG A 148 27.31 20.87 29.21
C ARG A 148 28.12 20.62 27.93
N LYS A 149 29.46 20.53 28.00
CA LYS A 149 30.36 20.25 26.87
C LYS A 149 30.44 18.77 26.48
N GLU A 150 30.24 17.81 27.40
CA GLU A 150 30.33 16.37 27.10
C GLU A 150 29.13 15.83 26.29
N PHE A 151 27.97 16.50 26.34
CA PHE A 151 26.76 16.05 25.63
C PHE A 151 26.79 16.30 24.11
N LYS A 152 27.70 17.15 23.61
CA LYS A 152 27.83 17.46 22.17
C LYS A 152 28.35 16.28 21.32
N GLY A 153 28.81 15.20 21.94
CA GLY A 153 29.37 14.03 21.25
C GLY A 153 28.37 12.92 20.91
N LEU A 154 27.16 12.93 21.49
CA LEU A 154 26.10 11.99 21.13
C LEU A 154 25.39 12.50 19.87
N LYS A 155 26.03 12.34 18.72
CA LYS A 155 25.32 12.49 17.45
C LYS A 155 24.43 11.27 17.26
N ASP A 156 23.14 11.56 17.11
CA ASP A 156 22.09 10.65 16.68
C ASP A 156 22.59 9.75 15.55
N ILE A 157 22.61 8.44 15.82
CA ILE A 157 22.81 7.43 14.77
C ILE A 157 21.42 7.18 14.18
N ARG A 158 21.15 7.89 13.07
CA ARG A 158 20.08 7.60 12.12
C ARG A 158 20.18 6.18 11.58
#